data_AF-A0A5T1QTS0-F1
#
_entry.id   AF-A0A5T1QTS0-F1
#
_cell.length_a   1.000
_cell.length_b   1.000
_cell.length_c   1.000
_cell.angle_alpha   90.00
_cell.angle_beta   90.00
_cell.angle_gamma   90.00
#
_symmetry.space_group_name_H-M   'P 1'
#
loop_
_entity.id
_entity.type
_entity.pdbx_description
1 polymer ?
#
loop_
_entity_poly.entity_id
_entity_poly.type
_entity_poly.pdbx_seq_one_letter_code
_entity_poly.pdbx_strand_id
1 'polypeptide(L)'
;EKLEPLSLNKQNEFLLKAYYKVYQSIKHCRDFSKILSNDFENIQSIYLSLNEKEEDINLAIEKIDEFKNKLEDIKQMQDLYEILGPLLTQFELNLARIYVLNPKTKEDAFNKSILWIKEHLEFMEL
;
A
#
# COMPACT_ATOMS: atom_id res chain seq x y z
N GLU A 1 -16.11 29.77 25.22
CA GLU A 1 -15.12 29.69 26.33
C GLU A 1 -13.71 29.74 25.78
N LYS A 2 -12.79 30.44 26.44
CA LYS A 2 -11.35 30.33 26.18
C LYS A 2 -10.81 29.25 27.11
N LEU A 3 -10.07 28.28 26.57
CA LEU A 3 -9.39 27.28 27.37
C LEU A 3 -8.21 27.93 28.09
N GLU A 4 -8.17 27.80 29.41
CA GLU A 4 -7.01 28.15 30.23
C GLU A 4 -5.82 27.22 29.89
N PRO A 5 -4.57 27.73 29.87
CA PRO A 5 -3.40 26.92 29.57
C PRO A 5 -3.15 25.88 30.67
N LEU A 6 -2.71 24.70 30.26
CA LEU A 6 -2.34 23.60 31.16
C LEU A 6 -1.11 23.96 31.99
N SER A 7 -0.90 23.28 33.12
CA SER A 7 0.35 23.40 33.88
C SER A 7 1.55 22.95 33.05
N LEU A 8 2.73 23.53 33.30
CA LEU A 8 3.97 23.21 32.58
C LEU A 8 4.26 21.70 32.58
N ASN A 9 4.06 21.03 33.71
CA ASN A 9 4.24 19.58 33.82
C ASN A 9 3.31 18.80 32.89
N LYS A 10 2.04 19.23 32.77
CA LYS A 10 1.08 18.59 31.89
C LYS A 10 1.39 18.84 30.41
N GLN A 11 1.86 20.05 30.08
CA GLN A 11 2.35 20.36 28.74
C GLN A 11 3.56 19.48 28.36
N ASN A 12 4.54 19.34 29.26
CA ASN A 12 5.71 18.49 29.05
C ASN A 12 5.33 17.00 28.91
N GLU A 13 4.36 16.51 29.69
CA GLU A 13 3.81 15.16 29.56
C GLU A 13 3.21 14.94 28.17
N PHE A 14 2.43 15.89 27.66
CA PHE A 14 1.83 15.82 26.32
C PHE A 14 2.89 15.90 25.22
N LEU A 15 3.89 16.76 25.38
CA LEU A 15 5.01 16.84 24.45
C LEU A 15 5.77 15.51 24.36
N LEU A 16 6.07 14.88 25.49
CA LEU A 16 6.76 13.58 25.52
C LEU A 16 5.91 12.47 24.88
N LYS A 17 4.60 12.46 25.14
CA LYS A 17 3.66 11.52 24.50
C LYS A 17 3.61 11.72 22.99
N ALA A 18 3.55 12.95 22.51
CA ALA A 18 3.58 13.26 21.08
C ALA A 18 4.90 12.83 20.44
N TYR A 19 6.04 13.16 21.07
CA TYR A 19 7.36 12.73 20.62
C TYR A 19 7.46 11.21 20.50
N TYR A 20 7.03 10.48 21.52
CA TYR A 20 7.07 9.02 21.52
C TYR A 20 6.22 8.43 20.39
N LYS A 21 5.00 8.95 20.17
CA LYS A 21 4.14 8.52 19.06
C LYS A 21 4.81 8.74 17.71
N VAL A 22 5.32 9.95 17.45
CA VAL A 22 6.01 10.27 16.19
C VAL A 22 7.22 9.37 15.98
N TYR A 23 8.01 9.12 17.03
CA TYR A 23 9.17 8.22 16.96
C TYR A 23 8.76 6.80 16.55
N GLN A 24 7.68 6.26 17.13
CA GLN A 24 7.18 4.93 16.77
C GLN A 24 6.66 4.89 15.33
N SER A 25 5.92 5.91 14.89
CA SER A 25 5.43 5.98 13.51
C SER A 25 6.55 6.04 12.49
N ILE A 26 7.63 6.79 12.77
CA ILE A 26 8.84 6.78 11.93
C ILE A 26 9.46 5.38 11.85
N LYS A 27 9.50 4.65 12.97
CA LYS A 27 10.00 3.28 12.99
C LYS A 27 9.14 2.35 12.14
N HIS A 28 7.81 2.38 12.32
CA HIS A 28 6.87 1.59 11.52
C HIS A 28 7.01 1.90 10.02
N CYS A 29 7.13 3.16 9.64
CA CYS A 29 7.33 3.56 8.23
C CYS A 29 8.63 2.98 7.65
N ARG A 30 9.72 2.97 8.41
CA ARG A 30 11.01 2.40 7.97
C ARG A 30 10.94 0.89 7.79
N ASP A 31 10.27 0.19 8.71
CA ASP A 31 10.12 -1.25 8.64
C ASP A 31 9.19 -1.63 7.47
N PHE A 32 8.08 -0.90 7.28
CA PHE A 32 7.18 -1.07 6.14
C PHE A 32 7.89 -0.80 4.81
N SER A 33 8.65 0.30 4.69
CA SER A 33 9.37 0.65 3.46
C SER A 33 10.30 -0.46 2.99
N LYS A 34 10.98 -1.17 3.91
CA LYS A 34 11.83 -2.32 3.54
C LYS A 34 11.03 -3.49 2.98
N ILE A 35 9.88 -3.80 3.59
CA ILE A 35 8.99 -4.88 3.12
C ILE A 35 8.46 -4.51 1.73
N LEU A 36 7.98 -3.27 1.57
CA LEU A 36 7.45 -2.75 0.32
C LEU A 36 8.49 -2.81 -0.80
N SER A 37 9.71 -2.31 -0.58
CA SER A 37 10.77 -2.31 -1.60
C SER A 37 11.12 -3.71 -2.09
N ASN A 38 11.21 -4.70 -1.18
CA ASN A 38 11.53 -6.06 -1.57
C ASN A 38 10.40 -6.71 -2.41
N ASP A 39 9.15 -6.49 -2.02
CA ASP A 39 8.01 -7.02 -2.78
C ASP A 39 7.86 -6.29 -4.12
N PHE A 40 8.08 -4.98 -4.16
CA PHE A 40 8.07 -4.17 -5.38
C PHE A 40 9.12 -4.67 -6.38
N GLU A 41 10.39 -4.81 -5.98
CA GLU A 41 11.47 -5.28 -6.88
C GLU A 41 11.15 -6.67 -7.44
N ASN A 42 10.61 -7.57 -6.61
CA ASN A 42 10.24 -8.92 -7.02
C ASN A 42 9.10 -8.90 -8.07
N ILE A 43 7.99 -8.21 -7.76
CA ILE A 43 6.83 -8.12 -8.66
C ILE A 43 7.21 -7.37 -9.95
N GLN A 44 8.02 -6.32 -9.86
CA GLN A 44 8.48 -5.55 -11.01
C GLN A 44 9.35 -6.42 -11.94
N SER A 45 10.26 -7.23 -11.38
CA SER A 45 11.08 -8.16 -12.15
C SER A 45 10.24 -9.20 -12.91
N ILE A 46 9.21 -9.75 -12.25
CA ILE A 46 8.24 -10.67 -12.88
C ILE A 46 7.49 -9.95 -14.00
N TYR A 47 6.99 -8.74 -13.72
CA TYR A 47 6.25 -7.93 -14.69
C TYR A 47 7.07 -7.61 -15.95
N LEU A 48 8.34 -7.22 -15.80
CA LEU A 48 9.24 -6.93 -16.91
C LEU A 48 9.57 -8.17 -17.76
N SER A 49 9.41 -9.36 -17.20
CA SER A 49 9.69 -10.64 -17.85
C SER A 49 8.46 -11.27 -18.51
N LEU A 50 7.28 -10.64 -18.41
CA LEU A 50 6.03 -11.15 -18.97
C LEU A 50 6.13 -11.28 -20.50
N ASN A 51 5.84 -12.46 -21.03
CA ASN A 51 5.94 -12.76 -22.47
C ASN A 51 4.61 -13.20 -23.11
N GLU A 52 3.49 -12.65 -22.64
CA GLU A 52 2.12 -13.00 -23.07
C GLU A 52 1.63 -14.40 -22.67
N LYS A 53 2.40 -15.15 -21.87
CA LYS A 53 1.95 -16.43 -21.30
C LYS A 53 1.08 -16.21 -20.05
N GLU A 54 -0.01 -16.99 -20.00
CA GLU A 54 -0.96 -17.00 -18.88
C GLU A 54 -0.31 -17.41 -17.55
N GLU A 55 0.67 -18.32 -17.59
CA GLU A 55 1.43 -18.77 -16.42
C GLU A 55 2.21 -17.63 -15.74
N ASP A 56 2.81 -16.73 -16.53
CA ASP A 56 3.61 -15.62 -16.01
C ASP A 56 2.72 -14.55 -15.33
N ILE A 57 1.50 -14.34 -15.84
CA ILE A 57 0.49 -13.46 -15.20
C ILE A 57 0.06 -14.00 -13.86
N ASN A 58 -0.24 -15.31 -13.79
CA ASN A 58 -0.71 -15.93 -12.55
C ASN A 58 0.33 -15.80 -11.44
N LEU A 59 1.62 -15.92 -11.77
CA LEU A 59 2.71 -15.70 -10.82
C LEU A 59 2.75 -14.25 -10.31
N ALA A 60 2.59 -13.26 -11.19
CA ALA A 60 2.52 -11.86 -10.79
C ALA A 60 1.34 -11.58 -9.85
N ILE A 61 0.16 -12.15 -10.16
CA ILE A 61 -1.04 -12.04 -9.33
C ILE A 61 -0.81 -12.68 -7.96
N GLU A 62 -0.25 -13.89 -7.90
CA GLU A 62 0.06 -14.58 -6.65
C GLU A 62 0.98 -13.73 -5.75
N LYS A 63 2.03 -13.13 -6.33
CA LYS A 63 2.96 -12.27 -5.58
C LYS A 63 2.31 -10.98 -5.10
N ILE A 64 1.41 -10.40 -5.89
CA ILE A 64 0.62 -9.25 -5.46
C ILE A 64 -0.34 -9.62 -4.32
N ASP A 65 -0.98 -10.80 -4.38
CA ASP A 65 -1.87 -11.26 -3.32
C ASP A 65 -1.11 -11.56 -2.02
N GLU A 66 0.11 -12.12 -2.10
CA GLU A 66 1.02 -12.24 -0.96
C GLU A 66 1.30 -10.86 -0.33
N PHE A 67 1.62 -9.86 -1.14
CA PHE A 67 1.83 -8.49 -0.67
C PHE A 67 0.57 -7.91 -0.01
N LYS A 68 -0.61 -8.09 -0.62
CA LYS A 68 -1.89 -7.59 -0.08
C LYS A 68 -2.19 -8.19 1.31
N ASN A 69 -1.88 -9.47 1.52
CA ASN A 69 -2.02 -10.10 2.83
C ASN A 69 -1.11 -9.43 3.88
N LYS A 70 0.15 -9.14 3.52
CA LYS A 70 1.06 -8.39 4.41
C LYS A 70 0.54 -6.98 4.70
N LEU A 71 -0.02 -6.31 3.69
CA LEU A 71 -0.61 -4.99 3.82
C LEU A 71 -1.81 -4.99 4.78
N GLU A 72 -2.60 -6.07 4.79
CA GLU A 72 -3.71 -6.25 5.75
C GLU A 72 -3.18 -6.39 7.18
N ASP A 73 -2.11 -7.15 7.41
CA ASP A 73 -1.47 -7.28 8.73
C ASP A 73 -0.95 -5.93 9.23
N ILE A 74 -0.51 -5.07 8.32
CA ILE A 74 -0.04 -3.71 8.63
C ILE A 74 -1.20 -2.79 9.03
N LYS A 75 -2.46 -3.06 8.68
CA LYS A 75 -3.60 -2.30 9.20
C LYS A 75 -3.75 -2.40 10.72
N GLN A 76 -3.10 -3.38 11.36
CA GLN A 76 -2.99 -3.45 12.82
C GLN A 76 -2.12 -2.31 13.40
N MET A 77 -1.28 -1.67 12.58
CA MET A 77 -0.54 -0.45 12.90
C MET A 77 -1.39 0.77 12.56
N GLN A 78 -2.21 1.20 13.53
CA GLN A 78 -3.19 2.28 13.35
C GLN A 78 -2.58 3.58 12.83
N ASP A 79 -1.37 3.92 13.25
CA ASP A 79 -0.67 5.13 12.84
C ASP A 79 -0.27 5.11 11.35
N LEU A 80 0.24 3.98 10.87
CA LEU A 80 0.59 3.82 9.47
C LEU A 80 -0.68 3.77 8.59
N TYR A 81 -1.75 3.14 9.07
CA TYR A 81 -3.04 3.11 8.37
C TYR A 81 -3.67 4.51 8.26
N GLU A 82 -3.59 5.34 9.31
CA GLU A 82 -4.06 6.73 9.24
C GLU A 82 -3.31 7.53 8.17
N ILE A 83 -2.02 7.27 7.99
CA ILE A 83 -1.18 7.92 6.95
C ILE A 83 -1.54 7.40 5.56
N LEU A 84 -1.68 6.08 5.40
CA LEU A 84 -1.91 5.43 4.11
C LEU A 84 -3.37 5.47 3.64
N GLY A 85 -4.33 5.70 4.54
CA GLY A 85 -5.76 5.61 4.26
C GLY A 85 -6.23 6.38 3.02
N PRO A 86 -5.85 7.67 2.84
CA PRO A 86 -6.18 8.41 1.63
C PRO A 86 -5.58 7.79 0.36
N LEU A 87 -4.34 7.31 0.43
CA LEU A 87 -3.65 6.66 -0.70
C LEU A 87 -4.33 5.33 -1.08
N LEU A 88 -4.65 4.50 -0.08
CA LEU A 88 -5.38 3.24 -0.27
C LEU A 88 -6.76 3.48 -0.88
N THR A 89 -7.47 4.51 -0.43
CA THR A 89 -8.77 4.88 -1.01
C THR A 89 -8.64 5.25 -2.48
N GLN A 90 -7.64 6.07 -2.83
CA GLN A 90 -7.40 6.45 -4.23
C GLN A 90 -7.03 5.24 -5.09
N PHE A 91 -6.20 4.35 -4.56
CA PHE A 91 -5.83 3.10 -5.20
C PHE A 91 -7.04 2.19 -5.46
N GLU A 92 -7.93 1.99 -4.48
CA GLU A 92 -9.14 1.20 -4.67
C GLU A 92 -10.08 1.80 -5.72
N LEU A 93 -10.19 3.13 -5.78
CA LEU A 93 -10.96 3.81 -6.82
C LEU A 93 -10.38 3.57 -8.22
N ASN A 94 -9.05 3.52 -8.36
CA ASN A 94 -8.41 3.17 -9.61
C ASN A 94 -8.67 1.71 -9.99
N LEU A 95 -8.55 0.78 -9.05
CA LEU A 95 -8.88 -0.63 -9.27
C LEU A 95 -10.34 -0.84 -9.67
N ALA A 96 -11.28 -0.10 -9.08
CA ALA A 96 -12.69 -0.18 -9.43
C ALA A 96 -12.92 0.12 -10.93
N ARG A 97 -12.17 1.07 -11.50
CA ARG A 97 -12.23 1.40 -12.94
C ARG A 97 -11.74 0.23 -13.81
N ILE A 98 -10.76 -0.53 -13.33
CA ILE A 98 -10.26 -1.73 -14.02
C ILE A 98 -11.28 -2.86 -13.90
N TYR A 99 -11.87 -3.07 -12.71
CA TYR A 99 -12.80 -4.17 -12.46
C TYR A 99 -14.05 -4.10 -13.33
N VAL A 100 -14.59 -2.91 -13.60
CA VAL A 100 -15.78 -2.73 -14.45
C VAL A 100 -15.52 -3.00 -15.95
N LEU A 101 -14.26 -3.14 -16.38
CA LEU A 101 -13.96 -3.51 -17.76
C LEU A 101 -14.51 -4.91 -18.07
N ASN A 102 -15.22 -5.04 -19.18
CA ASN A 102 -15.89 -6.28 -19.60
C ASN A 102 -15.17 -6.89 -20.81
N PRO A 103 -14.11 -7.69 -20.62
CA PRO A 103 -13.32 -8.24 -21.71
C PRO A 103 -14.18 -9.15 -22.60
N LYS A 104 -14.03 -9.04 -23.93
CA LYS A 104 -14.76 -9.84 -24.92
C LYS A 104 -13.90 -10.91 -25.54
N THR A 105 -12.60 -10.68 -25.57
CA THR A 105 -11.60 -11.59 -26.12
C THR A 105 -10.62 -12.05 -25.03
N LYS A 106 -9.83 -13.10 -25.34
CA LYS A 106 -8.73 -13.52 -24.48
C LYS A 106 -7.67 -12.43 -24.34
N GLU A 107 -7.42 -11.70 -25.42
CA GLU A 107 -6.49 -10.57 -25.45
C GLU A 107 -6.99 -9.42 -24.55
N ASP A 108 -8.29 -9.11 -24.55
CA ASP A 108 -8.86 -8.12 -23.64
C ASP A 108 -8.70 -8.53 -22.17
N ALA A 109 -8.89 -9.82 -21.87
CA ALA A 109 -8.72 -10.34 -20.52
C ALA A 109 -7.26 -10.27 -20.09
N PHE A 110 -6.33 -10.62 -20.98
CA PHE A 110 -4.89 -10.48 -20.77
C PHE A 110 -4.53 -9.01 -20.48
N ASN A 111 -4.96 -8.08 -21.33
CA ASN A 111 -4.70 -6.65 -21.17
C ASN A 111 -5.31 -6.08 -19.87
N LYS A 112 -6.50 -6.55 -19.47
CA LYS A 112 -7.10 -6.20 -18.18
C LYS A 112 -6.23 -6.64 -17.00
N SER A 113 -5.66 -7.85 -17.05
CA SER A 113 -4.75 -8.35 -16.02
C SER A 113 -3.44 -7.56 -15.98
N ILE A 114 -2.87 -7.21 -17.14
CA ILE A 114 -1.68 -6.34 -17.21
C ILE A 114 -1.95 -4.97 -16.57
N LEU A 115 -3.10 -4.35 -16.89
CA LEU A 115 -3.50 -3.08 -16.30
C LEU A 115 -3.65 -3.19 -14.78
N TRP A 116 -4.23 -4.28 -14.30
CA TRP A 116 -4.38 -4.55 -12.86
C TRP A 116 -3.03 -4.71 -12.16
N ILE A 117 -2.09 -5.47 -12.73
CA ILE A 117 -0.74 -5.64 -12.19
C ILE A 117 -0.01 -4.30 -12.16
N LYS A 118 -0.10 -3.53 -13.25
CA LYS A 118 0.54 -2.22 -13.38
C LYS A 118 0.04 -1.24 -12.32
N GLU A 119 -1.26 -1.20 -12.05
CA GLU A 119 -1.83 -0.33 -11.01
C GLU A 119 -1.27 -0.67 -9.62
N HIS A 120 -1.05 -1.96 -9.32
CA HIS A 120 -0.42 -2.37 -8.05
C HIS A 120 1.04 -1.94 -7.97
N LEU A 121 1.79 -2.06 -9.07
CA LEU A 121 3.18 -1.59 -9.14
C LEU A 121 3.28 -0.07 -8.97
N GLU A 122 2.40 0.70 -9.62
CA GLU A 122 2.34 2.16 -9.45
C GLU A 122 2.00 2.55 -8.02
N PHE A 123 1.10 1.82 -7.34
CA PHE A 123 0.83 2.03 -5.91
C PHE A 123 2.04 1.75 -5.02
N MET A 124 2.84 0.72 -5.33
CA MET A 124 4.02 0.36 -4.54
C MET A 124 5.21 1.30 -4.74
N GLU A 125 5.26 2.03 -5.86
CA GLU A 125 6.36 2.95 -6.20
C GLU A 125 6.23 4.32 -5.51
N LEU A 126 5.03 4.72 -5.10
CA LEU A 126 4.73 6.02 -4.46
C LEU A 126 5.31 6.15 -3.04
#